data_AF-A0ABD5JVT8-F1
#
_entry.id   AF-A0ABD5JVT8-F1
#
_cell.length_a   1.000
_cell.length_b   1.000
_cell.length_c   1.000
_cell.angle_alpha   90.00
_cell.angle_beta   90.00
_cell.angle_gamma   90.00
#
_symmetry.space_group_name_H-M   'P 1'
#
loop_
_entity.id
_entity.type
_entity.pdbx_description
1 polymer ?
#
loop_
_entity_poly.entity_id
_entity_poly.type
_entity_poly.pdbx_seq_one_letter_code
_entity_poly.pdbx_strand_id
1 'polypeptide(L)'
;MRKSKNFINADDQSLVPSWGPYITSKFKSDSAELYYIEQGVPRDGLANGIEWSGCDFHFNEPNGYVGIRRGIGNSNICLFWNADDPSISGAGNPVLLDYVAPTSSVIYSQGNPKELRVENQFISPMPWNVDTWYATVIRRWKRPNRTDNFMGYFMYDYSSGIWTEYMVANLGLLSYSLEGDSITGYLQRFGGSALGYSGIYGQHFKMQSGGVWEKPLYYTASGGEPYSSWTAELAQNVNIKLTAGGNFGNNTGEIKLTPNQFDAKPKPAGPSEILDFSASYDNDKRYITFNWNLNNKKPPQLNFTITVYENFALDGYNILSFSDAIPSKRQWGYELDPLNISDKYIAKIDIVSIFDEKSSSFAEFNIN
;
A
#
# COMPACT_ATOMS: atom_id res chain seq x y z
N MET A 1 -11.96 24.89 28.16
CA MET A 1 -12.95 24.16 27.32
C MET A 1 -13.21 24.96 26.05
N ARG A 2 -12.59 24.59 24.93
CA ARG A 2 -12.95 25.13 23.61
C ARG A 2 -14.18 24.35 23.13
N LYS A 3 -15.27 25.05 22.85
CA LYS A 3 -16.51 24.48 22.28
C LYS A 3 -16.17 23.79 20.96
N SER A 4 -16.60 22.54 20.77
CA SER A 4 -16.56 21.88 19.47
C SER A 4 -17.46 22.66 18.52
N LYS A 5 -16.88 23.13 17.42
CA LYS A 5 -17.58 23.79 16.32
C LYS A 5 -18.11 22.70 15.38
N ASN A 6 -19.07 21.89 15.83
CA ASN A 6 -19.90 21.14 14.90
C ASN A 6 -20.98 22.10 14.42
N PHE A 7 -20.61 22.97 13.49
CA PHE A 7 -21.58 23.67 12.64
C PHE A 7 -22.27 22.57 11.81
N ILE A 8 -23.59 22.52 11.74
CA ILE A 8 -24.37 23.13 10.65
C ILE A 8 -25.85 22.63 10.81
N ASN A 9 -26.86 23.42 10.42
CA ASN A 9 -28.30 23.02 10.47
C ASN A 9 -28.60 21.93 9.41
N ALA A 10 -29.63 21.11 9.63
CA ALA A 10 -30.00 20.04 8.68
C ALA A 10 -30.32 20.53 7.25
N ASP A 11 -30.64 21.82 7.09
CA ASP A 11 -31.00 22.47 5.83
C ASP A 11 -29.78 22.95 5.00
N ASP A 12 -28.58 22.89 5.55
CA ASP A 12 -27.35 23.41 4.92
C ASP A 12 -26.62 22.34 4.08
N GLN A 13 -27.37 21.41 3.47
CA GLN A 13 -26.78 20.42 2.54
C GLN A 13 -26.07 21.08 1.35
N SER A 14 -26.46 22.32 1.02
CA SER A 14 -25.80 23.16 0.02
C SER A 14 -24.37 23.57 0.41
N LEU A 15 -23.97 23.39 1.67
CA LEU A 15 -22.64 23.69 2.20
C LEU A 15 -21.73 22.47 2.30
N VAL A 16 -22.03 21.40 1.56
CA VAL A 16 -21.16 20.24 1.36
C VAL A 16 -20.74 20.23 -0.11
N PRO A 17 -19.45 20.03 -0.44
CA PRO A 17 -19.02 20.02 -1.83
C PRO A 17 -19.66 18.85 -2.60
N SER A 18 -19.95 19.10 -3.87
CA SER A 18 -20.47 18.08 -4.80
C SER A 18 -19.50 16.91 -5.04
N TRP A 19 -18.19 17.15 -4.91
CA TRP A 19 -17.12 16.15 -4.96
C TRP A 19 -15.88 16.65 -4.21
N GLY A 20 -15.01 15.72 -3.81
CA GLY A 20 -13.81 16.05 -3.03
C GLY A 20 -14.14 16.67 -1.65
N PRO A 21 -13.21 17.44 -1.07
CA PRO A 21 -11.99 17.97 -1.68
C PRO A 21 -10.90 16.92 -1.93
N TYR A 22 -10.09 17.16 -2.95
CA TYR A 22 -8.91 16.40 -3.33
C TYR A 22 -7.65 17.08 -2.77
N ILE A 23 -6.59 16.28 -2.58
CA ILE A 23 -5.24 16.72 -2.27
C ILE A 23 -4.27 16.09 -3.27
N THR A 24 -3.58 16.92 -4.03
CA THR A 24 -2.66 16.49 -5.06
C THR A 24 -1.26 16.99 -4.73
N SER A 25 -0.32 16.07 -4.55
CA SER A 25 1.10 16.40 -4.41
C SER A 25 1.79 16.32 -5.78
N LYS A 26 2.49 17.39 -6.19
CA LYS A 26 3.18 17.48 -7.48
C LYS A 26 4.64 17.09 -7.36
N PHE A 27 5.12 16.24 -8.24
CA PHE A 27 6.51 15.77 -8.34
C PHE A 27 7.14 16.23 -9.66
N LYS A 28 8.46 16.09 -9.75
CA LYS A 28 9.25 16.32 -10.97
C LYS A 28 9.20 15.10 -11.90
N SER A 29 9.26 13.88 -11.36
CA SER A 29 9.14 12.66 -12.14
C SER A 29 7.71 12.39 -12.60
N ASP A 30 7.53 11.79 -13.77
CA ASP A 30 6.25 11.33 -14.33
C ASP A 30 5.99 9.83 -14.13
N SER A 31 6.86 9.13 -13.41
CA SER A 31 6.76 7.70 -13.12
C SER A 31 7.23 7.37 -11.71
N ALA A 32 6.87 6.20 -11.20
CA ALA A 32 7.39 5.64 -9.97
C ALA A 32 7.28 4.12 -9.93
N GLU A 33 8.05 3.57 -9.00
CA GLU A 33 8.01 2.18 -8.55
C GLU A 33 7.12 2.02 -7.31
N LEU A 34 7.03 3.07 -6.49
CA LEU A 34 6.25 3.09 -5.27
C LEU A 34 5.68 4.47 -4.96
N TYR A 35 4.45 4.50 -4.46
CA TYR A 35 3.83 5.65 -3.81
C TYR A 35 3.75 5.41 -2.30
N TYR A 36 4.10 6.42 -1.51
CA TYR A 36 3.97 6.44 -0.06
C TYR A 36 3.20 7.68 0.36
N ILE A 37 2.20 7.52 1.22
CA ILE A 37 1.32 8.60 1.68
C ILE A 37 1.02 8.42 3.16
N GLU A 38 1.14 9.50 3.95
CA GLU A 38 0.66 9.54 5.32
C GLU A 38 -0.72 10.16 5.43
N GLN A 39 -1.59 9.54 6.21
CA GLN A 39 -2.94 10.03 6.48
C GLN A 39 -3.36 9.77 7.92
N GLY A 40 -4.18 10.66 8.46
CA GLY A 40 -4.80 10.54 9.77
C GLY A 40 -6.21 11.14 9.78
N VAL A 41 -7.10 10.55 10.56
CA VAL A 41 -8.47 11.05 10.75
C VAL A 41 -8.56 11.66 12.15
N PRO A 42 -8.63 13.00 12.27
CA PRO A 42 -8.79 13.62 13.57
C PRO A 42 -10.20 13.36 14.10
N ARG A 43 -10.36 13.28 15.42
CA ARG A 43 -11.66 13.00 16.06
C ARG A 43 -12.77 13.96 15.66
N ASP A 44 -12.44 15.23 15.44
CA ASP A 44 -13.39 16.27 14.97
C ASP A 44 -13.71 16.16 13.48
N GLY A 45 -12.96 15.37 12.72
CA GLY A 45 -13.19 15.09 11.31
C GLY A 45 -13.97 13.81 11.02
N LEU A 46 -14.21 12.99 12.03
CA LEU A 46 -14.83 11.68 11.91
C LEU A 46 -16.34 11.79 11.62
N ALA A 47 -16.78 11.25 10.50
CA ALA A 47 -18.20 11.07 10.20
C ALA A 47 -18.47 9.75 9.44
N ASN A 48 -19.70 9.24 9.56
CA ASN A 48 -20.14 8.05 8.80
C ASN A 48 -20.39 8.42 7.34
N GLY A 49 -20.12 7.48 6.42
CA GLY A 49 -20.28 7.67 4.99
C GLY A 49 -19.16 8.50 4.34
N ILE A 50 -18.02 8.63 5.04
CA ILE A 50 -16.85 9.36 4.56
C ILE A 50 -15.72 8.40 4.21
N GLU A 51 -15.03 8.71 3.13
CA GLU A 51 -13.82 8.07 2.66
C GLU A 51 -12.66 9.08 2.64
N TRP A 52 -11.53 8.64 3.15
CA TRP A 52 -10.25 9.33 3.16
C TRP A 52 -9.28 8.52 2.29
N SER A 53 -9.31 8.79 0.99
CA SER A 53 -8.35 8.22 0.03
C SER A 53 -6.99 8.86 0.23
N GLY A 54 -5.97 8.02 0.37
CA GLY A 54 -4.59 8.47 0.41
C GLY A 54 -4.02 8.68 -1.00
N CYS A 55 -4.49 7.90 -1.97
CA CYS A 55 -3.87 7.83 -3.28
C CYS A 55 -4.77 7.18 -4.32
N ASP A 56 -4.94 7.87 -5.44
CA ASP A 56 -5.32 7.35 -6.73
C ASP A 56 -4.04 6.87 -7.43
N PHE A 57 -4.08 5.65 -7.98
CA PHE A 57 -2.98 5.05 -8.71
C PHE A 57 -3.37 4.83 -10.18
N HIS A 58 -2.37 4.99 -11.05
CA HIS A 58 -2.55 4.96 -12.49
C HIS A 58 -1.50 4.07 -13.13
N PHE A 59 -1.95 3.10 -13.93
CA PHE A 59 -1.12 2.18 -14.73
C PHE A 59 -1.55 2.24 -16.22
N ASN A 60 -1.78 3.43 -16.78
CA ASN A 60 -2.59 3.70 -17.99
C ASN A 60 -4.04 3.18 -17.87
N GLU A 61 -4.22 1.86 -17.85
CA GLU A 61 -5.42 1.11 -17.45
C GLU A 61 -4.94 -0.26 -16.92
N PRO A 62 -5.42 -0.77 -15.77
CA PRO A 62 -6.47 -0.22 -14.91
C PRO A 62 -5.98 0.92 -14.01
N ASN A 63 -6.92 1.76 -13.60
CA ASN A 63 -6.70 2.83 -12.61
C ASN A 63 -7.42 2.46 -11.32
N GLY A 64 -7.09 3.10 -10.21
CA GLY A 64 -7.76 2.81 -8.96
C GLY A 64 -7.42 3.78 -7.84
N TYR A 65 -7.85 3.45 -6.63
CA TYR A 65 -7.48 4.17 -5.43
C TYR A 65 -7.34 3.25 -4.22
N VAL A 66 -6.65 3.77 -3.20
CA VAL A 66 -6.54 3.17 -1.88
C VAL A 66 -6.84 4.18 -0.79
N GLY A 67 -7.42 3.71 0.30
CA GLY A 67 -7.71 4.57 1.44
C GLY A 67 -8.34 3.87 2.61
N ILE A 68 -8.85 4.70 3.51
CA ILE A 68 -9.66 4.28 4.66
C ILE A 68 -11.02 4.94 4.58
N ARG A 69 -12.05 4.28 5.09
CA ARG A 69 -13.41 4.81 5.09
C ARG A 69 -14.16 4.37 6.33
N ARG A 70 -15.21 5.12 6.65
CA ARG A 70 -16.13 4.81 7.74
C ARG A 70 -17.53 4.53 7.20
N GLY A 71 -17.88 3.26 7.15
CA GLY A 71 -19.22 2.77 6.83
C GLY A 71 -19.90 2.21 8.09
N ILE A 72 -20.23 0.91 8.06
CA ILE A 72 -20.67 0.16 9.25
C ILE A 72 -19.54 0.12 10.31
N GLY A 73 -18.29 -0.02 9.84
CA GLY A 73 -17.10 0.05 10.66
C GLY A 73 -16.00 0.89 10.02
N ASN A 74 -14.84 0.91 10.68
CA ASN A 74 -13.61 1.49 10.18
C ASN A 74 -12.94 0.47 9.25
N SER A 75 -12.96 0.75 7.94
CA SER A 75 -12.44 -0.16 6.92
C SER A 75 -11.37 0.51 6.07
N ASN A 76 -10.59 -0.32 5.40
CA ASN A 76 -9.58 0.01 4.41
C ASN A 76 -10.10 -0.52 3.06
N ILE A 77 -9.74 0.18 1.99
CA ILE A 77 -10.23 -0.13 0.65
C ILE A 77 -9.08 -0.03 -0.35
N CYS A 78 -9.08 -0.96 -1.30
CA CYS A 78 -8.38 -0.85 -2.57
C CYS A 78 -9.41 -1.12 -3.67
N LEU A 79 -9.49 -0.23 -4.65
CA LEU A 79 -10.43 -0.34 -5.75
C LEU A 79 -9.69 -0.15 -7.07
N PHE A 80 -9.98 -1.02 -8.04
CA PHE A 80 -9.61 -0.85 -9.44
C PHE A 80 -10.87 -0.53 -10.26
N TRP A 81 -10.81 0.51 -11.08
CA TRP A 81 -11.76 0.78 -12.14
C TRP A 81 -11.35 0.04 -13.43
N ASN A 82 -12.35 -0.28 -14.25
CA ASN A 82 -12.20 -1.03 -15.50
C ASN A 82 -11.56 -2.42 -15.31
N ALA A 83 -11.73 -3.01 -14.13
CA ALA A 83 -11.30 -4.37 -13.86
C ALA A 83 -12.43 -5.34 -14.22
N ASP A 84 -12.21 -6.15 -15.26
CA ASP A 84 -13.14 -7.22 -15.62
C ASP A 84 -13.17 -8.33 -14.56
N ASP A 85 -14.33 -8.96 -14.38
CA ASP A 85 -14.47 -10.16 -13.55
C ASP A 85 -13.91 -11.38 -14.31
N PRO A 86 -12.89 -12.06 -13.77
CA PRO A 86 -12.25 -13.20 -14.44
C PRO A 86 -13.14 -14.43 -14.59
N SER A 87 -14.27 -14.50 -13.87
CA SER A 87 -15.23 -15.61 -13.98
C SER A 87 -16.13 -15.50 -15.23
N ILE A 88 -16.11 -14.36 -15.93
CA ILE A 88 -16.93 -14.10 -17.10
C ILE A 88 -16.15 -14.44 -18.38
N SER A 89 -16.69 -15.36 -19.18
CA SER A 89 -16.11 -15.72 -20.48
C SER A 89 -16.05 -14.51 -21.43
N GLY A 90 -14.87 -14.24 -21.99
CA GLY A 90 -14.64 -13.09 -22.88
C GLY A 90 -14.25 -11.78 -22.18
N ALA A 91 -14.01 -11.79 -20.86
CA ALA A 91 -13.33 -10.70 -20.14
C ALA A 91 -11.99 -10.38 -20.81
N GLY A 92 -11.71 -9.10 -21.07
CA GLY A 92 -10.52 -8.67 -21.81
C GLY A 92 -9.26 -8.86 -20.98
N ASN A 93 -9.06 -7.97 -20.00
CA ASN A 93 -7.88 -7.95 -19.13
C ASN A 93 -8.32 -7.87 -17.65
N PRO A 94 -8.67 -9.00 -17.01
CA PRO A 94 -9.04 -8.99 -15.60
C PRO A 94 -7.83 -8.73 -14.71
N VAL A 95 -8.02 -7.91 -13.67
CA VAL A 95 -7.06 -7.80 -12.56
C VAL A 95 -7.23 -9.05 -11.70
N LEU A 96 -6.18 -9.86 -11.57
CA LEU A 96 -6.22 -11.09 -10.78
C LEU A 96 -5.60 -10.86 -9.41
N LEU A 97 -6.23 -11.36 -8.35
CA LEU A 97 -5.70 -11.24 -6.99
C LEU A 97 -4.86 -12.48 -6.64
N ASP A 98 -3.56 -12.27 -6.42
CA ASP A 98 -2.59 -13.28 -5.98
C ASP A 98 -2.60 -13.45 -4.46
N TYR A 99 -2.94 -12.39 -3.74
CA TYR A 99 -3.08 -12.38 -2.29
C TYR A 99 -4.15 -11.38 -1.86
N VAL A 100 -4.89 -11.75 -0.81
CA VAL A 100 -5.80 -10.86 -0.09
C VAL A 100 -5.66 -11.18 1.39
N ALA A 101 -5.55 -10.16 2.22
CA ALA A 101 -5.46 -10.32 3.66
C ALA A 101 -6.70 -11.06 4.20
N PRO A 102 -6.52 -11.97 5.18
CA PRO A 102 -7.63 -12.67 5.81
C PRO A 102 -8.72 -11.70 6.25
N THR A 103 -9.98 -12.14 6.20
CA THR A 103 -11.18 -11.36 6.57
C THR A 103 -11.57 -10.21 5.63
N SER A 104 -10.82 -9.98 4.54
CA SER A 104 -11.23 -9.04 3.50
C SER A 104 -12.25 -9.66 2.54
N SER A 105 -13.18 -8.84 2.08
CA SER A 105 -14.13 -9.13 1.02
C SER A 105 -13.56 -8.71 -0.33
N VAL A 106 -13.79 -9.53 -1.34
CA VAL A 106 -13.50 -9.21 -2.76
C VAL A 106 -14.84 -9.06 -3.47
N ILE A 107 -15.06 -7.91 -4.10
CA ILE A 107 -16.32 -7.57 -4.76
C ILE A 107 -16.01 -7.16 -6.20
N TYR A 108 -16.64 -7.82 -7.16
CA TYR A 108 -16.68 -7.40 -8.55
C TYR A 108 -18.02 -6.74 -8.86
N SER A 109 -17.99 -5.52 -9.37
CA SER A 109 -19.17 -4.78 -9.83
C SER A 109 -19.16 -4.69 -11.35
N GLN A 110 -20.26 -5.13 -11.98
CA GLN A 110 -20.44 -5.09 -13.44
C GLN A 110 -21.06 -3.78 -13.93
N GLY A 111 -20.97 -2.71 -13.13
CA GLY A 111 -21.41 -1.37 -13.50
C GLY A 111 -20.57 -0.74 -14.62
N ASN A 112 -20.84 0.52 -14.92
CA ASN A 112 -19.98 1.33 -15.78
C ASN A 112 -19.44 2.53 -14.98
N PRO A 113 -18.15 2.53 -14.57
CA PRO A 113 -17.12 1.53 -14.90
C PRO A 113 -17.31 0.21 -14.15
N LYS A 114 -16.71 -0.86 -14.67
CA LYS A 114 -16.58 -2.12 -13.93
C LYS A 114 -15.57 -1.93 -12.81
N GLU A 115 -15.79 -2.57 -11.67
CA GLU A 115 -14.93 -2.38 -10.50
C GLU A 115 -14.51 -3.69 -9.88
N LEU A 116 -13.25 -3.78 -9.45
CA LEU A 116 -12.77 -4.75 -8.48
C LEU A 116 -12.47 -4.01 -7.19
N ARG A 117 -13.06 -4.45 -6.08
CA ARG A 117 -12.88 -3.84 -4.76
C ARG A 117 -12.46 -4.87 -3.74
N VAL A 118 -11.38 -4.57 -3.02
CA VAL A 118 -10.93 -5.30 -1.83
C VAL A 118 -11.16 -4.41 -0.62
N GLU A 119 -11.93 -4.89 0.34
CA GLU A 119 -12.30 -4.10 1.52
C GLU A 119 -12.55 -4.98 2.74
N ASN A 120 -12.53 -4.40 3.94
CA ASN A 120 -12.69 -5.14 5.21
C ASN A 120 -13.72 -4.47 6.13
N GLN A 121 -15.00 -4.55 5.76
CA GLN A 121 -16.08 -3.81 6.41
C GLN A 121 -16.33 -4.18 7.88
N PHE A 122 -16.18 -5.47 8.24
CA PHE A 122 -16.59 -5.99 9.55
C PHE A 122 -15.43 -6.33 10.47
N ILE A 123 -14.41 -7.00 9.94
CA ILE A 123 -13.20 -7.37 10.65
C ILE A 123 -12.05 -6.94 9.75
N SER A 124 -11.18 -6.10 10.29
CA SER A 124 -10.04 -5.58 9.56
C SER A 124 -8.77 -6.26 10.03
N PRO A 125 -7.87 -6.73 9.13
CA PRO A 125 -6.50 -7.11 9.49
C PRO A 125 -5.72 -5.98 10.20
N MET A 126 -6.10 -4.71 9.97
CA MET A 126 -5.59 -3.56 10.71
C MET A 126 -6.72 -2.52 10.87
N PRO A 127 -7.51 -2.62 11.97
CA PRO A 127 -8.61 -1.70 12.22
C PRO A 127 -8.03 -0.33 12.54
N TRP A 128 -8.30 0.65 11.69
CA TRP A 128 -7.81 2.00 11.90
C TRP A 128 -8.61 2.72 13.01
N ASN A 129 -7.96 3.66 13.68
CA ASN A 129 -8.48 4.44 14.79
C ASN A 129 -8.37 5.94 14.48
N VAL A 130 -9.29 6.72 15.06
CA VAL A 130 -9.17 8.17 15.04
C VAL A 130 -7.98 8.63 15.85
N ASP A 131 -7.45 9.80 15.51
CA ASP A 131 -6.27 10.41 16.13
C ASP A 131 -4.99 9.55 15.97
N THR A 132 -5.00 8.57 15.06
CA THR A 132 -3.85 7.73 14.70
C THR A 132 -3.39 8.04 13.28
N TRP A 133 -2.07 8.02 13.09
CA TRP A 133 -1.43 8.15 11.78
C TRP A 133 -1.25 6.78 11.13
N TYR A 134 -1.45 6.75 9.82
CA TYR A 134 -1.22 5.59 8.98
C TYR A 134 -0.36 5.99 7.79
N ALA A 135 0.49 5.07 7.34
CA ALA A 135 1.08 5.17 6.01
C ALA A 135 0.40 4.19 5.07
N THR A 136 0.13 4.63 3.85
CA THR A 136 -0.37 3.85 2.73
C THR A 136 0.76 3.71 1.72
N VAL A 137 1.01 2.49 1.26
CA VAL A 137 2.03 2.18 0.26
C VAL A 137 1.44 1.38 -0.88
N ILE A 138 1.69 1.87 -2.10
CA ILE A 138 1.45 1.14 -3.34
C ILE A 138 2.81 0.84 -3.96
N ARG A 139 3.16 -0.43 -4.07
CA ARG A 139 4.41 -0.90 -4.70
C ARG A 139 4.04 -1.70 -5.93
N ARG A 140 4.60 -1.36 -7.09
CA ARG A 140 4.53 -2.22 -8.29
C ARG A 140 5.80 -3.02 -8.47
N TRP A 141 5.81 -4.20 -9.09
CA TRP A 141 7.05 -4.93 -9.40
C TRP A 141 6.83 -5.95 -10.52
N LYS A 142 7.92 -6.52 -11.02
CA LYS A 142 7.91 -7.70 -11.88
C LYS A 142 8.49 -8.89 -11.11
N ARG A 143 7.93 -10.07 -11.32
CA ARG A 143 8.54 -11.30 -10.79
C ARG A 143 9.74 -11.72 -11.64
N PRO A 144 10.79 -12.31 -11.04
CA PRO A 144 11.89 -12.90 -11.81
C PRO A 144 11.35 -13.87 -12.86
N ASN A 145 11.88 -13.80 -14.09
CA ASN A 145 11.51 -14.67 -15.22
C ASN A 145 10.03 -14.62 -15.64
N ARG A 146 9.26 -13.60 -15.22
CA ARG A 146 7.90 -13.37 -15.69
C ARG A 146 7.79 -12.02 -16.38
N THR A 147 6.89 -11.96 -17.35
CA THR A 147 6.53 -10.74 -18.07
C THR A 147 5.42 -9.95 -17.37
N ASP A 148 4.72 -10.59 -16.44
CA ASP A 148 3.58 -10.00 -15.73
C ASP A 148 4.02 -8.96 -14.69
N ASN A 149 3.18 -7.95 -14.51
CA ASN A 149 3.37 -6.87 -13.56
C ASN A 149 2.45 -7.06 -12.37
N PHE A 150 2.96 -6.74 -11.19
CA PHE A 150 2.24 -6.90 -9.93
C PHE A 150 2.14 -5.56 -9.23
N MET A 151 1.08 -5.40 -8.45
CA MET A 151 0.89 -4.28 -7.54
C MET A 151 0.49 -4.81 -6.17
N GLY A 152 1.03 -4.22 -5.12
CA GLY A 152 0.72 -4.54 -3.74
C GLY A 152 0.28 -3.30 -2.99
N TYR A 153 -0.73 -3.48 -2.14
CA TYR A 153 -1.18 -2.47 -1.18
C TYR A 153 -0.73 -2.88 0.23
N PHE A 154 0.03 -2.00 0.87
CA PHE A 154 0.51 -2.17 2.23
C PHE A 154 0.12 -0.95 3.07
N MET A 155 -0.10 -1.16 4.36
CA MET A 155 -0.22 -0.05 5.31
C MET A 155 0.64 -0.23 6.54
N TYR A 156 1.03 0.89 7.13
CA TYR A 156 1.72 0.96 8.40
C TYR A 156 0.88 1.71 9.42
N ASP A 157 0.66 1.12 10.59
CA ASP A 157 0.04 1.78 11.74
C ASP A 157 1.13 2.37 12.63
N TYR A 158 1.20 3.70 12.71
CA TYR A 158 2.20 4.39 13.53
C TYR A 158 2.03 4.16 15.05
N SER A 159 0.85 3.78 15.52
CA SER A 159 0.59 3.55 16.94
C SER A 159 1.14 2.21 17.43
N SER A 160 0.92 1.14 16.66
CA SER A 160 1.43 -0.21 16.97
C SER A 160 2.82 -0.48 16.38
N GLY A 161 3.19 0.31 15.36
CA GLY A 161 4.39 0.13 14.58
C GLY A 161 4.36 -1.11 13.68
N ILE A 162 3.18 -1.58 13.28
CA ILE A 162 2.99 -2.83 12.52
C ILE A 162 2.68 -2.53 11.06
N TRP A 163 3.30 -3.28 10.15
CA TRP A 163 2.98 -3.35 8.73
C TRP A 163 1.94 -4.43 8.43
N THR A 164 1.02 -4.12 7.52
CA THR A 164 0.00 -5.03 7.01
C THR A 164 0.03 -5.04 5.49
N GLU A 165 0.19 -6.23 4.89
CA GLU A 165 -0.05 -6.47 3.46
C GLU A 165 -1.54 -6.71 3.27
N TYR A 166 -2.21 -5.92 2.43
CA TYR A 166 -3.65 -6.00 2.21
C TYR A 166 -4.02 -6.86 1.02
N MET A 167 -3.31 -6.67 -0.08
CA MET A 167 -3.53 -7.43 -1.30
C MET A 167 -2.34 -7.33 -2.24
N VAL A 168 -2.24 -8.35 -3.11
CA VAL A 168 -1.37 -8.35 -4.28
C VAL A 168 -2.23 -8.66 -5.50
N ALA A 169 -2.14 -7.80 -6.51
CA ALA A 169 -2.79 -7.95 -7.79
C ALA A 169 -1.76 -8.23 -8.87
N ASN A 170 -2.07 -9.18 -9.75
CA ASN A 170 -1.44 -9.38 -11.03
C ASN A 170 -2.18 -8.55 -12.08
N LEU A 171 -1.46 -7.63 -12.70
CA LEU A 171 -1.92 -6.70 -13.73
C LEU A 171 -1.67 -7.24 -15.16
N GLY A 172 -1.17 -8.48 -15.30
CA GLY A 172 -0.84 -9.11 -16.57
C GLY A 172 0.35 -8.46 -17.27
N LEU A 173 0.37 -8.55 -18.60
CA LEU A 173 1.47 -8.10 -19.47
C LEU A 173 1.59 -6.57 -19.60
N LEU A 174 0.79 -5.80 -18.86
CA LEU A 174 0.76 -4.34 -18.89
C LEU A 174 2.06 -3.79 -18.30
N SER A 175 2.99 -3.38 -19.15
CA SER A 175 4.32 -2.90 -18.73
C SER A 175 4.29 -1.42 -18.30
N TYR A 176 3.61 -1.10 -17.20
CA TYR A 176 3.51 0.29 -16.76
C TYR A 176 4.12 0.52 -15.38
N SER A 177 4.87 1.62 -15.27
CA SER A 177 5.18 2.23 -13.99
C SER A 177 3.89 2.70 -13.32
N LEU A 178 3.97 3.09 -12.04
CA LEU A 178 2.98 4.03 -11.53
C LEU A 178 3.18 5.34 -12.28
N GLU A 179 2.17 5.83 -12.98
CA GLU A 179 2.31 6.96 -13.90
C GLU A 179 1.79 8.27 -13.34
N GLY A 180 2.21 9.35 -14.00
CA GLY A 180 1.85 10.71 -13.69
C GLY A 180 2.89 11.39 -12.81
N ASP A 181 2.89 12.70 -12.83
CA ASP A 181 3.76 13.54 -12.01
C ASP A 181 3.08 14.00 -10.72
N SER A 182 2.02 13.32 -10.33
CA SER A 182 1.27 13.60 -9.12
C SER A 182 0.91 12.33 -8.35
N ILE A 183 0.55 12.53 -7.08
CA ILE A 183 -0.24 11.59 -6.28
C ILE A 183 -1.44 12.38 -5.79
N THR A 184 -2.64 11.90 -6.09
CA THR A 184 -3.90 12.55 -5.70
C THR A 184 -4.61 11.67 -4.69
N GLY A 185 -5.02 12.22 -3.56
CA GLY A 185 -5.98 11.62 -2.63
C GLY A 185 -7.22 12.48 -2.54
N TYR A 186 -8.22 12.02 -1.77
CA TYR A 186 -9.45 12.77 -1.58
C TYR A 186 -10.10 12.51 -0.22
N LEU A 187 -10.94 13.47 0.17
CA LEU A 187 -11.81 13.44 1.32
C LEU A 187 -13.25 13.53 0.80
N GLN A 188 -13.98 12.41 0.72
CA GLN A 188 -15.26 12.37 0.01
C GLN A 188 -16.36 11.75 0.85
N ARG A 189 -17.57 12.34 0.76
CA ARG A 189 -18.81 11.71 1.22
C ARG A 189 -19.31 10.73 0.16
N PHE A 190 -19.09 9.43 0.37
CA PHE A 190 -19.57 8.37 -0.52
C PHE A 190 -21.01 7.93 -0.20
N GLY A 191 -21.53 8.32 0.97
CA GLY A 191 -22.90 8.04 1.39
C GLY A 191 -23.29 8.77 2.66
N GLY A 192 -24.53 8.56 3.12
CA GLY A 192 -25.05 9.18 4.34
C GLY A 192 -25.31 10.68 4.22
N SER A 193 -25.43 11.35 5.37
CA SER A 193 -25.87 12.74 5.50
C SER A 193 -24.89 13.63 6.28
N ALA A 194 -23.60 13.25 6.33
CA ALA A 194 -22.58 14.05 7.01
C ALA A 194 -22.52 15.47 6.44
N LEU A 195 -22.55 16.47 7.33
CA LEU A 195 -22.53 17.90 7.00
C LEU A 195 -21.20 18.58 7.35
N GLY A 196 -20.25 17.83 7.92
CA GLY A 196 -18.94 18.32 8.35
C GLY A 196 -18.00 17.15 8.58
N TYR A 197 -16.82 17.16 7.95
CA TYR A 197 -15.81 16.12 8.06
C TYR A 197 -14.43 16.67 7.68
N SER A 198 -13.36 16.04 8.18
CA SER A 198 -11.99 16.46 7.87
C SER A 198 -11.01 15.28 7.89
N GLY A 199 -9.88 15.46 7.21
CA GLY A 199 -8.76 14.53 7.17
C GLY A 199 -7.44 15.30 7.22
N ILE A 200 -6.39 14.68 7.74
CA ILE A 200 -5.05 15.25 7.77
C ILE A 200 -4.13 14.37 6.94
N TYR A 201 -3.42 14.98 6.00
CA TYR A 201 -2.49 14.35 5.08
C TYR A 201 -1.08 14.80 5.41
N GLY A 202 -0.19 13.83 5.59
CA GLY A 202 1.20 14.04 5.98
C GLY A 202 2.14 14.02 4.78
N GLN A 203 3.28 13.35 4.93
CA GLN A 203 4.28 13.29 3.88
C GLN A 203 3.86 12.36 2.74
N HIS A 204 4.09 12.82 1.51
CA HIS A 204 3.96 12.01 0.31
C HIS A 204 5.36 11.78 -0.26
N PHE A 205 5.63 10.59 -0.78
CA PHE A 205 6.88 10.30 -1.48
C PHE A 205 6.62 9.43 -2.72
N LYS A 206 7.44 9.64 -3.75
CA LYS A 206 7.63 8.68 -4.85
C LYS A 206 8.98 8.00 -4.67
N MET A 207 9.03 6.70 -4.91
CA MET A 207 10.29 5.98 -5.10
C MET A 207 10.44 5.64 -6.58
N GLN A 208 11.58 6.00 -7.16
CA GLN A 208 11.98 5.61 -8.51
C GLN A 208 12.67 4.25 -8.52
N SER A 209 12.99 3.77 -9.73
CA SER A 209 13.83 2.59 -9.91
C SER A 209 15.17 2.74 -9.17
N GLY A 210 15.61 1.66 -8.51
CA GLY A 210 16.84 1.64 -7.73
C GLY A 210 16.72 2.30 -6.34
N GLY A 211 15.51 2.52 -5.82
CA GLY A 211 15.29 3.02 -4.46
C GLY A 211 15.52 4.52 -4.27
N VAL A 212 15.49 5.31 -5.35
CA VAL A 212 15.71 6.77 -5.28
C VAL A 212 14.42 7.47 -4.87
N TRP A 213 14.45 8.20 -3.76
CA TRP A 213 13.29 8.89 -3.20
C TRP A 213 13.12 10.31 -3.74
N GLU A 214 11.86 10.71 -3.93
CA GLU A 214 11.47 12.03 -4.36
C GLU A 214 10.37 12.61 -3.47
N LYS A 215 10.48 13.91 -3.19
CA LYS A 215 9.47 14.69 -2.47
C LYS A 215 8.63 15.54 -3.42
N PRO A 216 7.41 15.92 -3.01
CA PRO A 216 6.63 16.89 -3.74
C PRO A 216 7.32 18.26 -3.82
N LEU A 217 7.16 18.92 -4.96
CA LEU A 217 7.51 20.32 -5.16
C LEU A 217 6.52 21.24 -4.43
N TYR A 218 5.24 20.87 -4.43
CA TYR A 218 4.15 21.55 -3.75
C TYR A 218 2.91 20.64 -3.71
N TYR A 219 1.88 21.11 -3.02
CA TYR A 219 0.57 20.48 -2.98
C TYR A 219 -0.50 21.44 -3.51
N THR A 220 -1.55 20.91 -4.09
CA THR A 220 -2.80 21.62 -4.40
C THR A 220 -3.96 20.89 -3.76
N ALA A 221 -4.86 21.63 -3.13
CA ALA A 221 -6.16 21.14 -2.73
C ALA A 221 -7.21 21.71 -3.69
N SER A 222 -8.13 20.88 -4.16
CA SER A 222 -9.19 21.29 -5.07
C SER A 222 -10.52 20.63 -4.69
N GLY A 223 -11.65 21.21 -5.09
CA GLY A 223 -12.95 20.71 -4.67
C GLY A 223 -14.09 21.27 -5.49
N GLY A 224 -15.21 20.55 -5.49
CA GLY A 224 -16.41 20.93 -6.22
C GLY A 224 -17.10 22.15 -5.62
N GLU A 225 -18.06 22.69 -6.37
CA GLU A 225 -18.91 23.77 -5.87
C GLU A 225 -19.85 23.30 -4.75
N PRO A 226 -20.27 24.24 -3.86
CA PRO A 226 -19.77 25.62 -3.80
C PRO A 226 -18.37 25.66 -3.18
N TYR A 227 -17.44 26.45 -3.74
CA TYR A 227 -16.04 26.45 -3.27
C TYR A 227 -15.90 26.84 -1.79
N SER A 228 -16.84 27.60 -1.26
CA SER A 228 -16.91 27.95 0.16
C SER A 228 -17.19 26.75 1.08
N SER A 229 -17.62 25.60 0.55
CA SER A 229 -18.01 24.41 1.33
C SER A 229 -16.86 23.56 1.84
N TRP A 230 -15.65 23.82 1.40
CA TRP A 230 -14.45 23.10 1.81
C TRP A 230 -13.28 24.06 1.98
N THR A 231 -12.23 23.63 2.66
CA THR A 231 -10.97 24.36 2.78
C THR A 231 -9.79 23.43 3.00
N ALA A 232 -8.59 23.96 2.79
CA ALA A 232 -7.34 23.29 3.07
C ALA A 232 -6.39 24.24 3.79
N GLU A 233 -5.78 23.78 4.87
CA GLU A 233 -4.84 24.58 5.67
C GLU A 233 -3.63 23.76 6.11
N LEU A 234 -2.53 24.45 6.41
CA LEU A 234 -1.36 23.80 6.99
C LEU A 234 -1.62 23.44 8.45
N ALA A 235 -1.60 22.16 8.77
CA ALA A 235 -1.61 21.66 10.14
C ALA A 235 -0.18 21.60 10.67
N GLN A 236 0.12 22.43 11.68
CA GLN A 236 1.45 22.52 12.31
C GLN A 236 2.59 22.83 11.33
N ASN A 237 2.29 23.50 10.21
CA ASN A 237 3.23 23.81 9.11
C ASN A 237 3.87 22.60 8.41
N VAL A 238 3.50 21.36 8.74
CA VAL A 238 4.14 20.14 8.20
C VAL A 238 3.15 19.22 7.48
N ASN A 239 1.86 19.33 7.82
CA ASN A 239 0.79 18.51 7.27
C ASN A 239 -0.29 19.40 6.65
N ILE A 240 -1.23 18.79 5.94
CA ILE A 240 -2.35 19.48 5.29
C ILE A 240 -3.64 18.93 5.86
N LYS A 241 -4.48 19.80 6.44
CA LYS A 241 -5.84 19.45 6.86
C LYS A 241 -6.81 19.84 5.75
N LEU A 242 -7.54 18.87 5.21
CA LEU A 242 -8.72 19.13 4.38
C LEU A 242 -9.96 19.10 5.27
N THR A 243 -10.84 20.07 5.10
CA THR A 243 -12.14 20.12 5.79
C THR A 243 -13.23 20.36 4.76
N ALA A 244 -14.36 19.66 4.88
CA ALA A 244 -15.53 19.80 4.03
C ALA A 244 -16.80 19.84 4.88
N GLY A 245 -17.83 20.52 4.37
CA GLY A 245 -19.06 20.73 5.12
C GLY A 245 -18.96 21.96 6.02
N GLY A 246 -19.33 23.12 5.50
CA GLY A 246 -19.00 24.40 6.12
C GLY A 246 -19.25 25.62 5.23
N ASN A 247 -19.04 26.81 5.77
CA ASN A 247 -18.73 27.98 4.97
C ASN A 247 -17.38 28.54 5.41
N PHE A 248 -16.36 28.34 4.58
CA PHE A 248 -14.99 28.73 4.82
C PHE A 248 -14.57 29.98 4.06
N GLY A 249 -15.49 30.59 3.29
CA GLY A 249 -15.24 31.82 2.54
C GLY A 249 -14.31 31.68 1.32
N ASN A 250 -13.97 30.45 0.94
CA ASN A 250 -13.18 30.20 -0.28
C ASN A 250 -13.97 30.61 -1.53
N ASN A 251 -13.29 31.32 -2.43
CA ASN A 251 -13.83 31.81 -3.70
C ASN A 251 -13.12 31.20 -4.93
N THR A 252 -12.12 30.34 -4.71
CA THR A 252 -11.41 29.60 -5.75
C THR A 252 -11.59 28.10 -5.57
N GLY A 253 -11.63 27.37 -6.69
CA GLY A 253 -11.68 25.91 -6.68
C GLY A 253 -10.35 25.22 -6.37
N GLU A 254 -9.30 25.98 -6.08
CA GLU A 254 -7.95 25.47 -5.79
C GLU A 254 -7.24 26.31 -4.71
N ILE A 255 -6.49 25.64 -3.83
CA ILE A 255 -5.58 26.22 -2.84
C ILE A 255 -4.21 25.55 -2.99
N LYS A 256 -3.16 26.34 -3.24
CA LYS A 256 -1.78 25.86 -3.30
C LYS A 256 -1.12 25.91 -1.92
N LEU A 257 -0.42 24.83 -1.55
CA LEU A 257 0.17 24.62 -0.23
C LEU A 257 1.64 24.16 -0.37
N THR A 258 2.48 24.52 0.60
CA THR A 258 3.90 24.12 0.64
C THR A 258 4.29 23.80 2.10
N PRO A 259 3.91 22.61 2.61
CA PRO A 259 4.28 22.19 3.95
C PRO A 259 5.79 22.02 4.09
N ASN A 260 6.32 22.25 5.29
CA ASN A 260 7.74 22.12 5.61
C ASN A 260 8.14 20.65 5.87
N GLN A 261 8.16 19.83 4.83
CA GLN A 261 8.48 18.40 4.92
C GLN A 261 9.99 18.14 4.82
N PHE A 262 10.59 17.76 5.95
CA PHE A 262 12.05 17.69 6.10
C PHE A 262 12.65 16.29 5.81
N ASP A 263 11.90 15.20 5.94
CA ASP A 263 12.44 13.85 5.79
C ASP A 263 12.80 13.51 4.35
N ALA A 264 13.99 12.99 4.07
CA ALA A 264 14.46 12.68 2.71
C ALA A 264 13.78 11.44 2.08
N LYS A 265 13.22 10.57 2.92
CA LYS A 265 12.45 9.37 2.56
C LYS A 265 11.47 9.06 3.70
N PRO A 266 10.48 8.17 3.49
CA PRO A 266 9.58 7.76 4.56
C PRO A 266 10.30 7.28 5.81
N LYS A 267 9.87 7.74 6.98
CA LYS A 267 10.44 7.32 8.27
C LYS A 267 10.46 5.79 8.48
N PRO A 268 9.41 5.02 8.12
CA PRO A 268 9.43 3.58 8.32
C PRO A 268 10.16 2.83 7.19
N ALA A 269 10.75 3.51 6.20
CA ALA A 269 11.54 2.85 5.16
C ALA A 269 12.84 2.25 5.73
N GLY A 270 13.18 1.04 5.27
CA GLY A 270 14.26 0.24 5.82
C GLY A 270 14.30 -1.17 5.22
N PRO A 271 15.28 -2.00 5.63
CA PRO A 271 15.30 -3.41 5.28
C PRO A 271 14.22 -4.17 6.05
N SER A 272 13.80 -5.30 5.50
CA SER A 272 13.06 -6.31 6.25
C SER A 272 13.95 -6.90 7.36
N GLU A 273 13.35 -7.50 8.37
CA GLU A 273 14.09 -8.21 9.43
C GLU A 273 13.61 -9.65 9.50
N ILE A 274 14.56 -10.56 9.27
CA ILE A 274 14.36 -12.00 9.34
C ILE A 274 14.57 -12.43 10.79
N LEU A 275 13.52 -12.92 11.42
CA LEU A 275 13.57 -13.39 12.82
C LEU A 275 14.17 -14.79 12.90
N ASP A 276 13.76 -15.65 11.99
CA ASP A 276 14.28 -16.99 11.85
C ASP A 276 14.27 -17.42 10.37
N PHE A 277 15.21 -18.29 10.04
CA PHE A 277 15.29 -19.00 8.78
C PHE A 277 15.74 -20.42 9.07
N SER A 278 15.08 -21.39 8.46
CA SER A 278 15.39 -22.80 8.60
C SER A 278 15.31 -23.51 7.27
N ALA A 279 16.12 -24.55 7.13
CA ALA A 279 16.12 -25.45 5.99
C ALA A 279 16.11 -26.89 6.50
N SER A 280 15.43 -27.79 5.79
CA SER A 280 15.39 -29.21 6.09
C SER A 280 15.29 -30.01 4.80
N TYR A 281 16.10 -31.06 4.66
CA TYR A 281 16.08 -31.95 3.51
C TYR A 281 15.52 -33.33 3.89
N ASP A 282 14.58 -33.83 3.08
CA ASP A 282 14.02 -35.18 3.17
C ASP A 282 14.68 -36.03 2.09
N ASN A 283 15.56 -36.95 2.52
CA ASN A 283 16.36 -37.77 1.61
C ASN A 283 15.51 -38.79 0.82
N ASP A 284 14.48 -39.34 1.45
CA ASP A 284 13.58 -40.31 0.81
C ASP A 284 12.76 -39.65 -0.30
N LYS A 285 12.32 -38.40 -0.06
CA LYS A 285 11.55 -37.62 -1.03
C LYS A 285 12.41 -36.77 -1.97
N ARG A 286 13.71 -36.70 -1.72
CA ARG A 286 14.64 -35.83 -2.46
C ARG A 286 14.18 -34.38 -2.49
N TYR A 287 13.72 -33.87 -1.34
CA TYR A 287 13.00 -32.61 -1.27
C TYR A 287 13.53 -31.73 -0.14
N ILE A 288 13.95 -30.50 -0.46
CA ILE A 288 14.31 -29.50 0.53
C ILE A 288 13.14 -28.57 0.81
N THR A 289 12.96 -28.22 2.09
CA THR A 289 11.99 -27.23 2.54
C THR A 289 12.69 -26.10 3.26
N PHE A 290 12.29 -24.87 2.97
CA PHE A 290 12.76 -23.65 3.59
C PHE A 290 11.59 -22.95 4.28
N ASN A 291 11.79 -22.46 5.50
CA ASN A 291 10.81 -21.67 6.23
C ASN A 291 11.49 -20.43 6.83
N TRP A 292 10.81 -19.28 6.79
CA TRP A 292 11.29 -18.06 7.43
C TRP A 292 10.15 -17.24 8.02
N ASN A 293 10.44 -16.56 9.13
CA ASN A 293 9.54 -15.55 9.69
C ASN A 293 10.17 -14.17 9.66
N LEU A 294 9.31 -13.16 9.52
CA LEU A 294 9.71 -11.76 9.47
C LEU A 294 9.13 -10.98 10.65
N ASN A 295 9.86 -9.96 11.09
CA ASN A 295 9.34 -8.99 12.04
C ASN A 295 8.35 -8.06 11.34
N ASN A 296 7.06 -8.17 11.68
CA ASN A 296 6.01 -7.30 11.13
C ASN A 296 6.14 -5.83 11.56
N LYS A 297 7.04 -5.50 12.49
CA LYS A 297 7.39 -4.11 12.83
C LYS A 297 8.43 -3.49 11.90
N LYS A 298 8.91 -4.24 10.93
CA LYS A 298 9.85 -3.80 9.89
C LYS A 298 9.19 -3.91 8.51
N PRO A 299 9.69 -3.17 7.51
CA PRO A 299 9.16 -3.21 6.15
C PRO A 299 8.94 -4.63 5.62
N PRO A 300 7.78 -4.92 5.00
CA PRO A 300 7.50 -6.20 4.37
C PRO A 300 8.55 -6.56 3.32
N GLN A 301 8.79 -7.87 3.15
CA GLN A 301 9.56 -8.35 2.00
C GLN A 301 8.81 -8.05 0.71
N LEU A 302 9.54 -7.78 -0.36
CA LEU A 302 9.02 -7.74 -1.73
C LEU A 302 9.41 -9.00 -2.49
N ASN A 303 10.69 -9.36 -2.38
CA ASN A 303 11.26 -10.53 -3.04
C ASN A 303 12.27 -11.22 -2.14
N PHE A 304 12.59 -12.45 -2.52
CA PHE A 304 13.56 -13.27 -1.83
C PHE A 304 14.36 -14.10 -2.85
N THR A 305 15.60 -14.38 -2.49
CA THR A 305 16.47 -15.34 -3.17
C THR A 305 16.98 -16.31 -2.12
N ILE A 306 16.89 -17.61 -2.40
CA ILE A 306 17.46 -18.64 -1.54
C ILE A 306 18.53 -19.38 -2.34
N THR A 307 19.69 -19.54 -1.72
CA THR A 307 20.85 -20.22 -2.30
C THR A 307 21.33 -21.29 -1.33
N VAL A 308 21.65 -22.48 -1.83
CA VAL A 308 22.21 -23.59 -1.06
C VAL A 308 23.64 -23.84 -1.49
N TYR A 309 24.52 -23.96 -0.50
CA TYR A 309 25.96 -24.18 -0.65
C TYR A 309 26.35 -25.53 -0.03
N GLU A 310 27.27 -26.23 -0.69
CA GLU A 310 27.92 -27.46 -0.17
C GLU A 310 28.94 -27.18 0.94
N ASN A 311 29.26 -25.91 1.23
CA ASN A 311 30.29 -25.57 2.21
C ASN A 311 29.93 -24.35 3.07
N PHE A 312 30.64 -24.25 4.20
CA PHE A 312 30.46 -23.18 5.18
C PHE A 312 30.99 -21.81 4.76
N ALA A 313 31.90 -21.78 3.80
CA ALA A 313 32.62 -20.57 3.44
C ALA A 313 31.85 -19.68 2.44
N LEU A 314 30.64 -20.09 2.02
CA LEU A 314 29.80 -19.36 1.04
C LEU A 314 30.53 -19.04 -0.27
N ASP A 315 31.61 -19.77 -0.54
CA ASP A 315 32.52 -19.64 -1.67
C ASP A 315 32.56 -20.91 -2.53
N GLY A 316 31.80 -21.94 -2.13
CA GLY A 316 31.62 -23.20 -2.85
C GLY A 316 30.64 -23.09 -4.01
N TYR A 317 30.47 -24.21 -4.71
CA TYR A 317 29.50 -24.35 -5.78
C TYR A 317 28.06 -24.25 -5.24
N ASN A 318 27.22 -23.44 -5.89
CA ASN A 318 25.81 -23.35 -5.55
C ASN A 318 25.07 -24.56 -6.16
N ILE A 319 24.55 -25.44 -5.31
CA ILE A 319 23.75 -26.59 -5.77
C ILE A 319 22.31 -26.21 -6.07
N LEU A 320 21.83 -25.12 -5.48
CA LEU A 320 20.52 -24.55 -5.75
C LEU A 320 20.59 -23.04 -5.62
N SER A 321 19.97 -22.34 -6.55
CA SER A 321 19.65 -20.92 -6.40
C SER A 321 18.30 -20.66 -7.03
N PHE A 322 17.38 -20.07 -6.27
CA PHE A 322 16.08 -19.70 -6.79
C PHE A 322 15.63 -18.35 -6.20
N SER A 323 14.80 -17.64 -6.96
CA SER A 323 14.32 -16.31 -6.60
C SER A 323 12.87 -16.13 -7.01
N ASP A 324 12.07 -15.48 -6.18
CA ASP A 324 10.71 -15.07 -6.52
C ASP A 324 10.35 -13.74 -5.82
N ALA A 325 9.29 -13.07 -6.29
CA ALA A 325 8.77 -11.82 -5.74
C ALA A 325 7.31 -11.98 -5.31
N ILE A 326 7.14 -12.67 -4.17
CA ILE A 326 5.85 -12.92 -3.50
C ILE A 326 5.93 -12.38 -2.06
N PRO A 327 5.44 -11.15 -1.80
CA PRO A 327 5.54 -10.51 -0.48
C PRO A 327 5.02 -11.34 0.69
N SER A 328 3.95 -12.11 0.48
CA SER A 328 3.31 -12.94 1.50
C SER A 328 3.97 -14.31 1.74
N LYS A 329 4.92 -14.76 0.90
CA LYS A 329 5.51 -16.10 1.00
C LYS A 329 6.45 -16.25 2.20
N ARG A 330 6.30 -17.31 2.99
CA ARG A 330 7.14 -17.62 4.18
C ARG A 330 7.72 -19.04 4.19
N GLN A 331 7.42 -19.82 3.15
CA GLN A 331 7.87 -21.19 3.00
C GLN A 331 8.11 -21.47 1.51
N TRP A 332 9.11 -22.27 1.20
CA TRP A 332 9.33 -22.78 -0.15
C TRP A 332 9.88 -24.20 -0.12
N GLY A 333 9.71 -24.94 -1.19
CA GLY A 333 10.34 -26.25 -1.33
C GLY A 333 10.75 -26.54 -2.76
N TYR A 334 11.72 -27.42 -2.92
CA TYR A 334 12.30 -27.75 -4.21
C TYR A 334 12.78 -29.20 -4.22
N GLU A 335 12.61 -29.87 -5.34
CA GLU A 335 13.18 -31.20 -5.56
C GLU A 335 14.67 -31.06 -5.89
N LEU A 336 15.51 -31.78 -5.16
CA LEU A 336 16.97 -31.72 -5.32
C LEU A 336 17.53 -33.11 -5.52
N ASP A 337 18.58 -33.21 -6.33
CA ASP A 337 19.35 -34.44 -6.44
C ASP A 337 19.82 -34.92 -5.05
N PRO A 338 20.04 -36.24 -4.88
CA PRO A 338 20.53 -36.80 -3.63
C PRO A 338 21.76 -36.07 -3.13
N LEU A 339 21.68 -35.57 -1.90
CA LEU A 339 22.77 -34.90 -1.22
C LEU A 339 23.60 -35.92 -0.42
N ASN A 340 24.91 -35.70 -0.28
CA ASN A 340 25.80 -36.58 0.49
C ASN A 340 25.55 -36.44 2.00
N ILE A 341 25.26 -37.55 2.68
CA ILE A 341 24.93 -37.59 4.13
C ILE A 341 26.08 -37.11 5.02
N SER A 342 27.33 -37.26 4.56
CA SER A 342 28.51 -36.80 5.30
C SER A 342 28.71 -35.29 5.28
N ASP A 343 28.04 -34.60 4.37
CA ASP A 343 28.32 -33.20 4.08
C ASP A 343 27.38 -32.31 4.88
N LYS A 344 27.83 -31.08 5.14
CA LYS A 344 27.04 -30.07 5.82
C LYS A 344 26.70 -28.97 4.83
N TYR A 345 25.43 -28.60 4.79
CA TYR A 345 24.92 -27.65 3.83
C TYR A 345 24.49 -26.37 4.53
N ILE A 346 24.71 -25.24 3.85
CA ILE A 346 24.17 -23.94 4.28
C ILE A 346 23.13 -23.50 3.26
N ALA A 347 21.95 -23.16 3.75
CA ALA A 347 21.02 -22.33 3.02
C ALA A 347 21.23 -20.87 3.42
N LYS A 348 21.24 -19.97 2.45
CA LYS A 348 21.18 -18.52 2.65
C LYS A 348 19.89 -17.99 2.06
N ILE A 349 19.23 -17.08 2.75
CA ILE A 349 18.12 -16.28 2.22
C ILE A 349 18.54 -14.82 2.16
N ASP A 350 18.37 -14.20 1.00
CA ASP A 350 18.48 -12.76 0.78
C ASP A 350 17.07 -12.21 0.50
N ILE A 351 16.64 -11.21 1.26
CA ILE A 351 15.36 -10.53 1.10
C ILE A 351 15.59 -9.08 0.73
N VAL A 352 14.79 -8.59 -0.21
CA VAL A 352 14.64 -7.16 -0.51
C VAL A 352 13.28 -6.70 0.00
N SER A 353 13.24 -5.62 0.77
CA SER A 353 11.98 -5.04 1.25
C SER A 353 11.20 -4.32 0.15
N ILE A 354 9.96 -3.92 0.44
CA ILE A 354 9.17 -3.05 -0.45
C ILE A 354 9.84 -1.70 -0.78
N PHE A 355 10.90 -1.33 -0.07
CA PHE A 355 11.69 -0.11 -0.25
C PHE A 355 13.08 -0.35 -0.88
N ASP A 356 13.29 -1.50 -1.51
CA ASP A 356 14.54 -1.89 -2.19
C ASP A 356 15.76 -2.04 -1.24
N GLU A 357 15.53 -2.20 0.06
CA GLU A 357 16.59 -2.39 1.05
C GLU A 357 16.79 -3.89 1.39
N LYS A 358 18.05 -4.31 1.49
CA LYS A 358 18.44 -5.72 1.59
C LYS A 358 18.63 -6.19 3.03
N SER A 359 18.28 -7.45 3.28
CA SER A 359 18.57 -8.18 4.51
C SER A 359 18.91 -9.64 4.15
N SER A 360 19.70 -10.32 4.99
CA SER A 360 20.07 -11.71 4.74
C SER A 360 20.12 -12.52 6.03
N SER A 361 19.83 -13.81 5.93
CA SER A 361 20.01 -14.79 7.00
C SER A 361 20.52 -16.12 6.42
N PHE A 362 21.00 -17.01 7.28
CA PHE A 362 21.49 -18.33 6.89
C PHE A 362 21.04 -19.39 7.89
N ALA A 363 20.96 -20.63 7.41
CA ALA A 363 20.60 -21.79 8.19
C ALA A 363 21.48 -22.96 7.78
N GLU A 364 22.04 -23.65 8.77
CA GLU A 364 22.70 -24.94 8.56
C GLU A 364 21.64 -26.04 8.55
N PHE A 365 21.84 -27.06 7.71
CA PHE A 365 21.05 -28.28 7.78
C PHE A 365 21.92 -29.50 7.48
N ASN A 366 21.60 -30.60 8.17
CA ASN A 366 22.17 -31.91 7.91
C ASN A 366 21.13 -32.76 7.18
N ILE A 367 21.59 -33.79 6.49
CA ILE A 367 20.73 -34.81 5.90
C ILE A 367 20.42 -35.83 6.99
N ASN A 368 19.13 -36.06 7.24
CA ASN A 368 18.67 -37.13 8.13
C ASN A 368 18.36 -38.41 7.34
#